data_AF-A0AAW3QYU5-F1
#
_entry.id   AF-A0AAW3QYU5-F1
#
_cell.length_a   1.000
_cell.length_b   1.000
_cell.length_c   1.000
_cell.angle_alpha   90.00
_cell.angle_beta   90.00
_cell.angle_gamma   90.00
#
_symmetry.space_group_name_H-M   'P 1'
#
loop_
_entity.id
_entity.type
_entity.pdbx_description
1 polymer ?
#
loop_
_entity_poly.entity_id
_entity_poly.type
_entity_poly.pdbx_seq_one_letter_code
_entity_poly.pdbx_strand_id
1 'polypeptide(L)'
;MTKSLSPLDSRPKHLTGPRLSLALFRIGWSERQAAEKCDMHRNQFRRCLEGTSSLPADLSLWLLDLEAAHVAHPCPRQRKADPILAEIRKAG
;
A
#
# COMPACT_ATOMS: atom_id res chain seq x y z
N MET A 1 12.98 23.44 21.53
CA MET A 1 13.46 22.33 20.68
C MET A 1 12.25 21.63 20.07
N THR A 2 11.85 22.00 18.86
CA THR A 2 10.77 21.32 18.12
C THR A 2 11.32 20.02 17.55
N LYS A 3 10.86 18.88 18.09
CA LYS A 3 11.24 17.55 17.63
C LYS A 3 10.72 17.40 16.19
N SER A 4 11.62 17.35 15.21
CA SER A 4 11.26 17.05 13.82
C SER A 4 10.70 15.63 13.80
N LEU A 5 9.38 15.48 13.58
CA LEU A 5 8.78 14.17 13.38
C LEU A 5 9.39 13.59 12.10
N SER A 6 10.06 12.44 12.24
CA SER A 6 10.55 11.75 11.06
C SER A 6 9.34 11.28 10.23
N PRO A 7 9.41 11.22 8.89
CA PRO A 7 8.32 10.68 8.07
C PRO A 7 7.92 9.24 8.45
N LEU A 8 8.79 8.53 9.17
CA LEU A 8 8.56 7.20 9.72
C LEU A 8 7.63 7.23 10.96
N ASP A 9 7.64 8.32 11.74
CA ASP A 9 6.84 8.50 12.96
C ASP A 9 5.37 8.84 12.66
N SER A 10 5.10 9.39 11.47
CA SER A 10 3.76 9.75 11.00
C SER A 10 3.04 8.61 10.27
N ARG A 11 3.71 7.48 10.03
CA ARG A 11 3.09 6.33 9.38
C ARG A 11 2.06 5.66 10.31
N PRO A 12 0.91 5.21 9.78
CA PRO A 12 -0.02 4.42 10.57
C PRO A 12 0.65 3.12 11.02
N LYS A 13 0.69 2.89 12.34
CA LYS A 13 1.28 1.70 12.95
C LYS A 13 0.50 0.42 12.63
N HIS A 14 -0.80 0.57 12.37
CA HIS A 14 -1.72 -0.53 12.11
C HIS A 14 -2.58 -0.20 10.90
N LEU A 15 -2.54 -1.09 9.90
CA LEU A 15 -3.42 -1.02 8.75
C LEU A 15 -4.75 -1.71 9.05
N THR A 16 -5.84 -1.02 8.72
CA THR A 16 -7.19 -1.51 8.88
C THR A 16 -8.13 -0.82 7.91
N GLY A 17 -9.26 -1.47 7.61
CA GLY A 17 -10.38 -0.87 6.91
C GLY A 17 -10.02 -0.31 5.54
N PRO A 18 -10.53 0.89 5.20
CA PRO A 18 -10.30 1.54 3.91
C PRO A 18 -8.83 1.72 3.53
N ARG A 19 -7.94 1.97 4.51
CA ARG A 19 -6.51 2.19 4.23
C ARG A 19 -5.81 0.91 3.80
N LEU A 20 -6.20 -0.23 4.40
CA LEU A 20 -5.74 -1.55 3.99
C LEU A 20 -6.27 -1.90 2.59
N SER A 21 -7.56 -1.68 2.33
CA SER A 21 -8.16 -1.90 1.02
C SER A 21 -7.47 -1.10 -0.08
N LEU A 22 -7.14 0.17 0.17
CA LEU A 22 -6.40 1.02 -0.76
C LEU A 22 -4.99 0.49 -1.06
N ALA A 23 -4.27 -0.01 -0.04
CA ALA A 23 -2.95 -0.60 -0.24
C ALA A 23 -3.02 -1.80 -1.17
N LEU A 24 -3.97 -2.73 -0.93
CA LEU A 24 -4.15 -3.91 -1.78
C LEU A 24 -4.52 -3.55 -3.20
N PHE A 25 -5.39 -2.55 -3.38
CA PHE A 25 -5.76 -2.05 -4.71
C PHE A 25 -4.54 -1.53 -5.48
N ARG A 26 -3.68 -0.73 -4.84
CA ARG A 26 -2.46 -0.18 -5.46
C ARG A 26 -1.42 -1.24 -5.80
N ILE A 27 -1.34 -2.29 -4.99
CA ILE A 27 -0.46 -3.45 -5.22
C ILE A 27 -1.06 -4.38 -6.29
N GLY A 28 -2.39 -4.37 -6.47
CA GLY A 28 -3.11 -5.27 -7.38
C GLY A 28 -3.35 -6.65 -6.79
N TRP A 29 -3.48 -6.76 -5.47
CA TRP A 29 -3.74 -8.03 -4.78
C TRP A 29 -5.22 -8.23 -4.48
N SER A 30 -5.70 -9.45 -4.72
CA SER A 30 -6.97 -9.92 -4.14
C SER A 30 -6.83 -10.19 -2.64
N GLU A 31 -7.96 -10.22 -1.92
CA GLU A 31 -7.99 -10.62 -0.50
C GLU A 31 -7.33 -11.99 -0.28
N ARG A 32 -7.56 -12.96 -1.18
CA ARG A 32 -6.98 -14.30 -1.08
C ARG A 32 -5.45 -14.25 -1.14
N GLN A 33 -4.90 -13.51 -2.11
CA GLN A 33 -3.45 -13.36 -2.25
C GLN A 33 -2.85 -12.63 -1.06
N ALA A 34 -3.51 -11.58 -0.58
CA ALA A 34 -3.04 -10.83 0.59
C ALA A 34 -3.00 -11.70 1.85
N ALA A 35 -4.06 -12.47 2.11
CA ALA A 35 -4.09 -13.41 3.23
C ALA A 35 -2.99 -14.47 3.13
N GLU A 36 -2.76 -15.03 1.94
CA GLU A 36 -1.70 -16.01 1.68
C GLU A 36 -0.30 -15.41 1.88
N LYS A 37 -0.06 -14.19 1.38
CA LYS A 37 1.25 -13.51 1.50
C LYS A 37 1.54 -13.02 2.92
N CYS A 38 0.51 -12.71 3.69
CA CYS A 38 0.63 -12.34 5.10
C CYS A 38 0.63 -13.54 6.05
N ASP A 39 0.53 -14.78 5.54
CA ASP A 39 0.36 -16.00 6.35
C ASP A 39 -0.79 -15.90 7.38
N MET A 40 -1.93 -15.36 6.92
CA MET A 40 -3.11 -15.14 7.75
C MET A 40 -4.29 -15.96 7.25
N HIS A 41 -5.11 -16.45 8.19
CA HIS A 41 -6.38 -17.05 7.83
C HIS A 41 -7.29 -16.03 7.16
N ARG A 42 -7.95 -16.41 6.06
CA ARG A 42 -8.77 -15.50 5.24
C ARG A 42 -9.83 -14.72 6.04
N ASN A 43 -10.53 -15.38 6.97
CA ASN A 43 -11.51 -14.69 7.82
C ASN A 43 -10.88 -13.66 8.78
N GLN A 44 -9.67 -13.91 9.27
CA GLN A 44 -8.96 -12.94 10.11
C GLN A 44 -8.55 -11.72 9.28
N PHE A 45 -8.04 -11.96 8.08
CA PHE A 45 -7.67 -10.90 7.16
C PHE A 45 -8.89 -10.07 6.72
N ARG A 46 -10.02 -10.72 6.43
CA ARG A 46 -11.28 -10.05 6.08
C ARG A 46 -11.78 -9.13 7.20
N ARG A 47 -11.68 -9.55 8.47
CA ARG A 47 -11.99 -8.65 9.60
C ARG A 47 -11.09 -7.42 9.65
N CYS A 48 -9.83 -7.51 9.21
CA CYS A 48 -8.95 -6.35 9.10
C CYS A 48 -9.45 -5.41 7.99
N LEU A 49 -9.90 -5.95 6.85
CA LEU A 49 -10.49 -5.17 5.74
C LEU A 49 -11.83 -4.52 6.12
N GLU A 50 -12.64 -5.19 6.93
CA GLU A 50 -13.92 -4.67 7.43
C GLU A 50 -13.74 -3.63 8.55
N GLY A 51 -12.52 -3.42 9.05
CA GLY A 51 -12.25 -2.47 10.14
C GLY A 51 -12.55 -2.99 11.54
N THR A 52 -12.98 -4.24 11.67
CA THR A 52 -13.32 -4.87 12.97
C THR A 52 -12.10 -5.40 13.72
N SER A 53 -10.95 -5.44 13.05
CA SER A 53 -9.63 -5.70 13.64
C SER A 53 -8.55 -4.96 12.84
N SER A 54 -7.30 -5.06 13.26
CA SER A 54 -6.17 -4.46 12.54
C SER A 54 -5.08 -5.47 12.28
N LEU A 55 -4.29 -5.22 11.23
CA LEU A 55 -3.09 -6.01 10.97
C LEU A 55 -2.06 -5.81 12.10
N PRO A 56 -1.28 -6.87 12.42
CA PRO A 56 -0.04 -6.74 13.18
C PRO A 56 0.85 -5.61 12.65
N ALA A 57 1.61 -4.96 13.53
CA ALA A 57 2.36 -3.76 13.19
C ALA A 57 3.46 -4.03 12.15
N ASP A 58 4.14 -5.16 12.27
CA ASP A 58 5.14 -5.65 11.33
C ASP A 58 4.54 -5.86 9.93
N LEU A 59 3.41 -6.57 9.83
CA LEU A 59 2.70 -6.76 8.56
C LEU A 59 2.17 -5.45 7.98
N SER A 60 1.73 -4.53 8.84
CA SER A 60 1.27 -3.20 8.44
C SER A 60 2.40 -2.39 7.80
N LEU A 61 3.57 -2.34 8.45
CA LEU A 61 4.74 -1.63 7.95
C LEU A 61 5.26 -2.25 6.64
N TRP A 62 5.39 -3.57 6.60
CA TRP A 62 5.81 -4.28 5.41
C TRP A 62 4.88 -4.01 4.21
N LEU A 63 3.56 -4.02 4.42
CA LEU A 63 2.61 -3.78 3.34
C LEU A 63 2.63 -2.31 2.86
N LEU A 64 2.86 -1.36 3.76
CA LEU A 64 3.05 0.05 3.40
C LEU A 64 4.32 0.25 2.54
N ASP A 65 5.42 -0.41 2.89
CA ASP A 65 6.65 -0.33 2.11
C ASP A 65 6.49 -0.99 0.73
N LEU A 66 5.75 -2.11 0.67
CA LEU A 66 5.41 -2.76 -0.60
C LEU A 66 4.51 -1.89 -1.49
N GLU A 67 3.51 -1.23 -0.91
CA GLU A 67 2.66 -0.26 -1.61
C GLU A 67 3.49 0.89 -2.17
N ALA A 68 4.38 1.47 -1.35
CA ALA A 68 5.27 2.56 -1.78
C ALA A 68 6.14 2.14 -2.96
N ALA A 69 6.69 0.91 -2.93
CA ALA A 69 7.47 0.36 -4.03
C ALA A 69 6.64 0.20 -5.33
N HIS A 70 5.39 -0.31 -5.23
CA HIS A 70 4.51 -0.44 -6.39
C HIS A 70 4.14 0.91 -7.00
N VAL A 71 3.87 1.92 -6.16
CA VAL A 71 3.57 3.27 -6.62
C VAL A 71 4.78 3.93 -7.28
N ALA A 72 5.99 3.71 -6.74
CA ALA A 72 7.24 4.23 -7.32
C ALA A 72 7.61 3.52 -8.65
N HIS A 73 7.21 2.26 -8.81
CA HIS A 73 7.56 1.42 -9.96
C HIS A 73 6.31 0.78 -10.59
N PRO A 74 5.37 1.58 -11.13
CA PRO A 74 4.07 1.07 -11.57
C PRO A 74 4.15 0.16 -12.80
N CYS A 75 5.24 0.23 -13.57
CA CYS A 75 5.46 -0.65 -14.71
C CYS A 75 6.96 -0.95 -14.89
N PRO A 76 7.32 -2.20 -15.25
CA PRO A 76 8.72 -2.59 -15.46
C PRO A 76 9.35 -1.91 -16.69
N ARG A 77 8.52 -1.43 -17.62
CA ARG A 77 8.95 -0.69 -18.80
C ARG A 77 8.24 0.65 -18.82
N GLN A 78 8.99 1.71 -18.55
CA GLN A 78 8.51 3.07 -18.78
C GLN A 78 8.14 3.21 -20.25
N ARG A 79 6.88 3.55 -20.54
CA ARG A 79 6.46 3.90 -21.89
C ARG A 79 7.02 5.30 -22.23
N LYS A 80 8.31 5.35 -22.56
CA LYS A 80 9.03 6.60 -22.87
C LYS A 80 8.45 7.34 -24.08
N ALA A 81 7.77 6.62 -24.97
CA ALA A 81 7.12 7.14 -26.17
C ALA A 81 5.57 7.16 -26.07
N ASP A 82 4.99 7.09 -24.86
CA ASP A 82 3.53 7.20 -24.73
C ASP A 82 3.11 8.67 -24.91
N PRO A 83 2.33 9.00 -25.96
CA PRO A 83 1.94 10.38 -26.24
C PRO A 83 1.14 10.99 -25.09
N ILE A 84 0.35 10.21 -24.35
CA ILE A 84 -0.46 10.69 -23.23
C ILE A 84 0.43 11.08 -22.05
N LEU A 85 1.42 10.24 -21.71
CA LEU A 85 2.37 10.55 -20.63
C LEU A 85 3.29 11.72 -21.00
N ALA A 86 3.61 11.88 -22.29
CA ALA A 86 4.37 13.03 -22.79
C ALA A 86 3.57 14.34 -22.67
N GLU A 87 2.26 14.33 -22.92
CA GLU A 87 1.38 15.48 -22.70
C GLU A 87 1.28 15.83 -21.21
N ILE A 88 1.04 14.84 -20.34
CA ILE A 88 0.93 15.06 -18.89
C ILE A 88 2.21 15.69 -18.31
N ARG A 89 3.40 15.28 -18.79
CA ARG A 89 4.69 15.87 -18.37
C ARG A 89 4.94 17.28 -18.89
N LYS A 90 4.31 17.70 -20.00
CA LYS A 90 4.43 19.07 -20.52
C LYS A 90 3.50 20.05 -19.80
N ALA A 91 2.45 19.55 -19.16
CA ALA A 91 1.41 20.34 -18.53
C ALA A 91 1.69 20.69 -17.05
N GLY A 92 2.74 20.16 -16.44
CA GLY A 92 3.19 20.46 -15.08
C GLY A 92 4.63 20.91 -15.05
#